data_AF-A0A839THZ0-F1
#
_entry.id   AF-A0A839THZ0-F1
#
_cell.length_a   1.000
_cell.length_b   1.000
_cell.length_c   1.000
_cell.angle_alpha   90.00
_cell.angle_beta   90.00
_cell.angle_gamma   90.00
#
_symmetry.space_group_name_H-M   'P 1'
#
loop_
_entity.id
_entity.type
_entity.pdbx_description
1 polymer ?
#
loop_
_entity_poly.entity_id
_entity_poly.type
_entity_poly.pdbx_seq_one_letter_code
_entity_poly.pdbx_strand_id
1 'polypeptide(L)'
;MNVTARTPLYQKIQQYIRELIESEGLKSGDRIPTEKELMERFDVSKITVVKALTGLANENVISRVPGKGSFVSELSAAEEAEVPRPVFGRTPEEVKPKTGLIGLVMPSIYDYFAVRLIDGVRRGLSSKGYRTMILLSEGDLEHEKEAIKTLKQIGAEGILVFPVDEEHYNDEILNLKFSGYPFVLIDRFLPGVETNYIAADGRLGTRLAVEHLWELGHREIAICSDSPLQTVTVQERIEGYMDALKDKGALINPAHIITGFRIHASDEPEKHPLYRYIRSGLATAYITLNGKLGVQIQQMAKRNGLSIPDDLSIVSFDDPTSVVEELSVFTHIKQFEYEMGLRAAETLVDIIGEKADRSGGYTKTLLVPELVVGRTTGPVKPH
;
A
#
# COMPACT_ATOMS: atom_id res chain seq x y z
N MET A 1 -28.27 -36.50 -6.29
CA MET A 1 -26.85 -36.64 -5.92
C MET A 1 -26.43 -35.35 -5.25
N ASN A 2 -26.10 -35.41 -3.95
CA ASN A 2 -25.77 -34.24 -3.13
C ASN A 2 -24.40 -33.67 -3.52
N VAL A 3 -24.38 -32.40 -3.92
CA VAL A 3 -23.15 -31.60 -3.99
C VAL A 3 -22.85 -31.18 -2.56
N THR A 4 -21.87 -31.83 -1.93
CA THR A 4 -21.36 -31.41 -0.61
C THR A 4 -20.73 -30.02 -0.74
N ALA A 5 -21.40 -29.01 -0.18
CA ALA A 5 -20.85 -27.68 -0.02
C ALA A 5 -19.53 -27.80 0.77
N ARG A 6 -18.41 -27.47 0.13
CA ARG A 6 -17.08 -27.56 0.74
C ARG A 6 -16.99 -26.46 1.80
N THR A 7 -17.08 -26.81 3.08
CA THR A 7 -17.00 -25.86 4.20
C THR A 7 -15.74 -25.01 4.09
N PRO A 8 -15.85 -23.66 4.04
CA PRO A 8 -14.71 -22.76 3.98
C PRO A 8 -13.69 -23.04 5.09
N LEU A 9 -12.39 -22.96 4.77
CA LEU A 9 -11.30 -23.30 5.70
C LEU A 9 -11.33 -22.48 7.00
N TYR A 10 -11.70 -21.20 6.93
CA TYR A 10 -11.84 -20.38 8.13
C TYR A 10 -12.97 -20.90 9.05
N GLN A 11 -14.08 -21.41 8.50
CA GLN A 11 -15.16 -22.01 9.30
C GLN A 11 -14.71 -23.32 9.96
N LYS A 12 -13.84 -24.11 9.29
CA LYS A 12 -13.23 -25.29 9.90
C LYS A 12 -12.34 -24.93 11.09
N ILE A 13 -11.56 -23.85 10.98
CA ILE A 13 -10.76 -23.34 12.10
C ILE A 13 -11.67 -22.86 13.25
N GLN A 14 -12.75 -22.16 12.93
CA GLN A 14 -13.72 -21.71 13.94
C GLN A 14 -14.38 -22.90 14.66
N GLN A 15 -14.82 -23.90 13.90
CA GLN A 15 -15.40 -25.12 14.45
C GLN A 15 -14.38 -25.88 15.32
N TYR A 16 -13.15 -26.04 14.84
CA TYR A 16 -12.07 -26.65 15.62
C TYR A 16 -11.82 -25.93 16.94
N ILE A 17 -11.80 -24.59 16.96
CA ILE A 17 -11.60 -23.84 18.22
C ILE A 17 -12.79 -24.03 19.17
N ARG A 18 -14.03 -24.07 18.67
CA ARG A 18 -15.21 -24.37 19.52
C ARG A 18 -15.14 -25.77 20.10
N GLU A 19 -14.84 -26.76 19.26
CA GLU A 19 -14.64 -28.15 19.68
C GLU A 19 -13.48 -28.28 20.68
N LEU A 20 -12.39 -27.51 20.51
CA LEU A 20 -11.26 -27.49 21.43
C LEU A 20 -11.68 -26.94 22.81
N ILE A 21 -12.43 -25.85 22.84
CA ILE A 21 -12.95 -25.26 24.08
C ILE A 21 -13.85 -26.25 24.82
N GLU A 22 -14.75 -26.92 24.10
CA GLU A 22 -15.68 -27.90 24.67
C GLU A 22 -15.00 -29.19 25.11
N SER A 23 -14.11 -29.75 24.27
CA SER A 23 -13.51 -31.07 24.46
C SER A 23 -12.35 -31.06 25.47
N GLU A 24 -11.56 -29.98 25.51
CA GLU A 24 -10.46 -29.82 26.47
C GLU A 24 -10.89 -29.07 27.74
N GLY A 25 -12.15 -28.62 27.82
CA GLY A 25 -12.70 -27.94 28.99
C GLY A 25 -12.02 -26.61 29.29
N LEU A 26 -11.56 -25.89 28.26
CA LEU A 26 -10.89 -24.60 28.40
C LEU A 26 -11.84 -23.59 29.04
N LYS A 27 -11.38 -22.94 30.10
CA LYS A 27 -12.12 -21.94 30.88
C LYS A 27 -11.81 -20.53 30.39
N SER A 28 -12.62 -19.58 30.84
CA SER A 28 -12.35 -18.15 30.60
C SER A 28 -10.92 -17.79 30.98
N GLY A 29 -10.22 -17.10 30.08
CA GLY A 29 -8.81 -16.74 30.24
C GLY A 29 -7.81 -17.81 29.82
N ASP A 30 -8.24 -19.02 29.45
CA ASP A 30 -7.34 -20.02 28.89
C ASP A 30 -6.96 -19.68 27.45
N ARG A 31 -5.71 -19.97 27.10
CA ARG A 31 -5.13 -19.61 25.81
C ARG A 31 -5.52 -20.61 24.73
N ILE A 32 -5.97 -20.12 23.59
CA ILE A 32 -6.20 -20.93 22.39
C ILE A 32 -4.94 -20.98 21.50
N PRO A 33 -4.86 -21.92 20.54
CA PRO A 33 -3.71 -22.03 19.63
C PRO A 33 -3.38 -20.70 18.94
N THR A 34 -2.08 -20.44 18.79
CA THR A 34 -1.53 -19.26 18.15
C THR A 34 -1.81 -19.24 16.65
N GLU A 35 -1.68 -18.06 16.03
CA GLU A 35 -1.86 -17.94 14.58
C GLU A 35 -0.92 -18.88 13.81
N LYS A 36 0.34 -18.98 14.25
CA LYS A 36 1.35 -19.86 13.65
C LYS A 36 0.94 -21.34 13.73
N GLU A 37 0.48 -21.80 14.89
CA GLU A 37 0.04 -23.19 15.08
C GLU A 37 -1.20 -23.50 14.24
N LEU A 38 -2.12 -22.54 14.09
CA LEU A 38 -3.32 -22.71 13.25
C LEU A 38 -2.98 -22.69 11.75
N MET A 39 -2.00 -21.87 11.33
CA MET A 39 -1.49 -21.86 9.96
C MET A 39 -0.87 -23.20 9.60
N GLU A 40 0.03 -23.71 10.45
CA GLU A 40 0.72 -24.99 10.25
C GLU A 40 -0.26 -26.17 10.28
N ARG A 41 -1.22 -26.17 11.20
CA ARG A 41 -2.17 -27.28 11.37
C ARG A 41 -3.15 -27.42 10.20
N PHE A 42 -3.64 -26.30 9.68
CA PHE A 42 -4.67 -26.30 8.64
C PHE A 42 -4.09 -26.11 7.24
N ASP A 43 -2.78 -25.92 7.11
CA ASP A 43 -2.08 -25.56 5.87
C ASP A 43 -2.76 -24.38 5.17
N VAL A 44 -2.89 -23.28 5.90
CA VAL A 44 -3.58 -22.08 5.41
C VAL A 44 -2.76 -20.81 5.57
N SER A 45 -3.06 -19.82 4.72
CA SER A 45 -2.50 -18.48 4.86
C SER A 45 -2.89 -17.83 6.20
N LYS A 46 -2.04 -16.92 6.68
CA LYS A 46 -2.30 -16.05 7.85
C LYS A 46 -3.68 -15.38 7.76
N ILE A 47 -4.05 -14.91 6.57
CA ILE A 47 -5.33 -14.24 6.29
C ILE A 47 -6.53 -15.15 6.64
N THR A 48 -6.44 -16.45 6.36
CA THR A 48 -7.49 -17.43 6.68
C THR A 48 -7.65 -17.61 8.20
N VAL A 49 -6.54 -17.64 8.93
CA VAL A 49 -6.52 -17.75 10.39
C VAL A 49 -7.04 -16.48 11.05
N VAL A 50 -6.55 -15.31 10.61
CA VAL A 50 -7.04 -14.00 11.09
C VAL A 50 -8.55 -13.89 10.87
N LYS A 51 -9.06 -14.28 9.70
CA LYS A 51 -10.50 -14.32 9.43
C LYS A 51 -11.28 -15.20 10.42
N ALA A 52 -10.75 -16.39 10.74
CA ALA A 52 -11.40 -17.31 11.67
C ALA A 52 -11.44 -16.73 13.10
N LEU A 53 -10.29 -16.24 13.59
CA LEU A 53 -10.15 -15.67 14.93
C LEU A 53 -10.95 -14.38 15.10
N THR A 54 -10.95 -13.48 14.11
CA THR A 54 -11.76 -12.26 14.14
C THR A 54 -13.25 -12.59 14.18
N GLY A 55 -13.70 -13.61 13.44
CA GLY A 55 -15.09 -14.07 13.52
C GLY A 55 -15.47 -14.58 14.91
N LEU A 56 -14.63 -15.39 15.55
CA LEU A 56 -14.87 -15.87 16.92
C LEU A 56 -14.84 -14.74 17.96
N ALA A 57 -13.98 -13.73 17.75
CA ALA A 57 -13.92 -12.57 18.62
C ALA A 57 -15.19 -11.70 18.50
N ASN A 58 -15.70 -11.51 17.29
CA ASN A 58 -16.96 -10.79 17.04
C ASN A 58 -18.17 -11.52 17.66
N GLU A 59 -18.12 -12.84 17.75
CA GLU A 59 -19.13 -13.67 18.41
C GLU A 59 -18.93 -13.78 19.94
N ASN A 60 -17.95 -13.06 20.51
CA ASN A 60 -17.57 -13.13 21.92
C ASN A 60 -17.18 -14.55 22.40
N VAL A 61 -16.75 -15.44 21.50
CA VAL A 61 -16.25 -16.77 21.88
C VAL A 61 -14.83 -16.68 22.43
N ILE A 62 -14.04 -15.75 21.89
CA ILE A 62 -12.66 -15.50 22.31
C ILE A 62 -12.40 -14.00 22.46
N SER A 63 -11.41 -13.66 23.28
CA SER A 63 -10.84 -12.33 23.42
C SER A 63 -9.41 -12.33 22.86
N ARG A 64 -8.99 -11.22 22.27
CA ARG A 64 -7.65 -11.10 21.67
C ARG A 64 -6.87 -10.04 22.43
N VAL A 65 -5.69 -10.40 22.93
CA VAL A 65 -4.79 -9.48 23.63
C VAL A 65 -3.51 -9.34 22.81
N PRO A 66 -3.22 -8.14 22.27
CA PRO A 66 -2.01 -7.88 21.49
C PRO A 66 -0.74 -8.35 22.22
N GLY A 67 0.13 -9.09 21.51
CA GLY A 67 1.38 -9.64 22.06
C GLY A 67 1.24 -10.80 23.04
N LYS A 68 0.02 -11.11 23.53
CA LYS A 68 -0.23 -12.20 24.50
C LYS A 68 -1.00 -13.39 23.92
N GLY A 69 -1.71 -13.19 22.82
CA GLY A 69 -2.43 -14.25 22.10
C GLY A 69 -3.94 -14.08 22.16
N SER A 70 -4.68 -15.17 21.90
CA SER A 70 -6.14 -15.20 21.98
C SER A 70 -6.56 -16.13 23.11
N PHE A 71 -7.62 -15.78 23.81
CA PHE A 71 -8.08 -16.43 25.05
C PHE A 71 -9.58 -16.70 24.98
N VAL A 72 -10.07 -17.71 25.69
CA VAL A 72 -11.51 -17.97 25.79
C VAL A 72 -12.20 -16.83 26.55
N SER A 73 -13.31 -16.33 26.01
CA SER A 73 -14.11 -15.28 26.65
C SER A 73 -15.06 -15.84 27.71
N GLU A 74 -15.52 -14.99 28.64
CA GLU A 74 -16.59 -15.36 29.58
C GLU A 74 -17.90 -15.61 28.81
N LEU A 75 -18.22 -16.88 28.57
CA LEU A 75 -19.58 -17.31 28.28
C LEU A 75 -20.40 -17.04 29.54
N SER A 76 -21.26 -16.02 29.53
CA SER A 76 -22.32 -15.94 30.55
C SER A 76 -23.19 -17.17 30.38
N ALA A 77 -23.11 -18.11 31.32
CA ALA A 77 -24.00 -19.24 31.41
C ALA A 77 -25.43 -18.70 31.62
N ALA A 78 -26.18 -18.54 30.54
CA ALA A 78 -27.62 -18.34 30.61
C ALA A 78 -28.22 -19.70 30.95
N GLU A 79 -28.47 -19.89 32.24
CA GLU A 79 -29.30 -20.96 32.77
C GLU A 79 -30.65 -21.00 32.04
N GLU A 80 -31.11 -22.22 31.76
CA GLU A 80 -32.44 -22.54 31.28
C GLU A 80 -33.50 -22.03 32.26
N ALA A 81 -33.97 -20.79 32.06
CA ALA A 81 -35.17 -20.28 32.68
C ALA A 81 -36.06 -19.68 31.59
N GLU A 82 -37.31 -20.15 31.52
CA GLU A 82 -38.35 -19.64 30.63
C GLU A 82 -38.50 -18.12 30.76
N VAL A 83 -37.97 -17.38 29.79
CA VAL A 83 -38.28 -15.96 29.58
C VAL A 83 -38.88 -15.84 28.17
N PRO A 84 -40.06 -15.22 28.00
CA PRO A 84 -40.78 -15.24 26.73
C PRO A 84 -39.95 -14.59 25.62
N ARG A 85 -39.82 -15.29 24.49
CA ARG A 85 -39.11 -14.82 23.30
C ARG A 85 -39.61 -13.42 22.91
N PRO A 86 -38.76 -12.37 22.94
CA PRO A 86 -39.13 -11.13 22.29
C PRO A 86 -39.16 -11.39 20.79
N VAL A 87 -40.28 -11.03 20.17
CA VAL A 87 -40.38 -10.88 18.72
C VAL A 87 -39.28 -9.92 18.30
N PHE A 88 -38.33 -10.37 17.46
CA PHE A 88 -37.30 -9.53 16.85
C PHE A 88 -37.97 -8.50 15.92
N GLY A 89 -38.53 -7.44 16.51
CA GLY A 89 -38.55 -6.14 15.86
C GLY A 89 -37.10 -5.69 15.77
N ARG A 90 -36.64 -5.41 14.53
CA ARG A 90 -35.34 -4.80 14.26
C ARG A 90 -35.13 -3.66 15.27
N THR A 91 -34.20 -3.83 16.20
CA THR A 91 -33.63 -2.70 16.92
C THR A 91 -33.07 -1.77 15.84
N PRO A 92 -33.42 -0.47 15.84
CA PRO A 92 -32.76 0.47 14.95
C PRO A 92 -31.26 0.34 15.19
N GLU A 93 -30.47 0.09 14.14
CA GLU A 93 -29.03 0.32 14.19
C GLU A 93 -28.81 1.64 14.90
N GLU A 94 -28.05 1.66 16.00
CA GLU A 94 -27.59 2.90 16.60
C GLU A 94 -26.89 3.68 15.50
N VAL A 95 -27.57 4.70 14.98
CA VAL A 95 -27.02 5.58 13.96
C VAL A 95 -25.90 6.34 14.67
N LYS A 96 -24.68 5.83 14.56
CA LYS A 96 -23.50 6.53 15.07
C LYS A 96 -23.53 7.95 14.50
N PRO A 97 -23.41 8.98 15.35
CA PRO A 97 -23.40 10.35 14.87
C PRO A 97 -22.29 10.51 13.84
N LYS A 98 -22.63 11.06 12.67
CA LYS A 98 -21.64 11.38 11.64
C LYS A 98 -20.64 12.39 12.21
N THR A 99 -19.37 12.02 12.22
CA THR A 99 -18.28 12.88 12.71
C THR A 99 -17.76 13.81 11.61
N GLY A 100 -18.08 13.51 10.36
CA GLY A 100 -17.55 14.17 9.18
C GLY A 100 -16.03 14.02 9.07
N LEU A 101 -15.44 13.00 9.69
CA LEU A 101 -13.99 12.79 9.76
C LEU A 101 -13.57 11.61 8.87
N ILE A 102 -12.58 11.83 8.02
CA ILE A 102 -11.91 10.80 7.21
C ILE A 102 -10.44 10.77 7.61
N GLY A 103 -9.93 9.56 7.86
CA GLY A 103 -8.51 9.35 8.08
C GLY A 103 -7.74 9.22 6.77
N LEU A 104 -6.51 9.74 6.73
CA LEU A 104 -5.53 9.49 5.68
C LEU A 104 -4.23 9.02 6.34
N VAL A 105 -3.86 7.76 6.10
CA VAL A 105 -2.59 7.19 6.58
C VAL A 105 -1.58 7.23 5.44
N MET A 106 -0.43 7.86 5.66
CA MET A 106 0.62 8.02 4.64
C MET A 106 2.01 7.74 5.20
N PRO A 107 2.97 7.27 4.38
CA PRO A 107 4.35 7.07 4.85
C PRO A 107 5.04 8.39 5.19
N SER A 108 4.89 9.44 4.38
CA SER A 108 5.49 10.76 4.64
C SER A 108 4.81 11.86 3.83
N ILE A 109 5.18 13.12 4.09
CA ILE A 109 4.65 14.31 3.38
C ILE A 109 5.76 15.23 2.88
N TYR A 110 6.97 14.70 2.72
CA TYR A 110 8.17 15.51 2.44
C TYR A 110 8.37 15.82 0.95
N ASP A 111 7.66 15.14 0.06
CA ASP A 111 7.82 15.26 -1.39
C ASP A 111 6.57 15.84 -2.09
N TYR A 112 6.75 16.27 -3.33
CA TYR A 112 5.67 16.85 -4.12
C TYR A 112 4.63 15.82 -4.56
N PHE A 113 4.98 14.53 -4.60
CA PHE A 113 4.02 13.45 -4.78
C PHE A 113 2.95 13.51 -3.68
N ALA A 114 3.38 13.50 -2.42
CA ALA A 114 2.49 13.56 -1.28
C ALA A 114 1.65 14.84 -1.26
N VAL A 115 2.24 16.00 -1.60
CA VAL A 115 1.52 17.29 -1.65
C VAL A 115 0.39 17.27 -2.69
N ARG A 116 0.68 16.82 -3.92
CA ARG A 116 -0.32 16.72 -5.00
C ARG A 116 -1.43 15.74 -4.64
N LEU A 117 -1.05 14.58 -4.08
CA LEU A 117 -1.99 13.55 -3.62
C LEU A 117 -2.94 14.08 -2.53
N ILE A 118 -2.40 14.74 -1.50
CA ILE A 118 -3.19 15.31 -0.41
C ILE A 118 -4.15 16.38 -0.92
N ASP A 119 -3.74 17.22 -1.88
CA ASP A 119 -4.64 18.22 -2.45
C ASP A 119 -5.82 17.58 -3.21
N GLY A 120 -5.56 16.49 -3.93
CA GLY A 120 -6.58 15.64 -4.55
C GLY A 120 -7.57 15.08 -3.54
N VAL A 121 -7.06 14.45 -2.48
CA VAL A 121 -7.88 13.91 -1.38
C VAL A 121 -8.74 15.02 -0.74
N ARG A 122 -8.11 16.15 -0.40
CA ARG A 122 -8.80 17.32 0.18
C ARG A 122 -9.92 17.79 -0.73
N ARG A 123 -9.70 17.85 -2.04
CA ARG A 123 -10.72 18.27 -3.01
C ARG A 123 -11.90 17.29 -3.03
N GLY A 124 -11.64 15.98 -3.13
CA GLY A 124 -12.68 14.97 -3.15
C GLY A 124 -13.56 15.00 -1.90
N LEU A 125 -12.94 15.12 -0.72
CA LEU A 125 -13.65 15.11 0.56
C LEU A 125 -14.37 16.42 0.88
N SER A 126 -13.73 17.58 0.63
CA SER A 126 -14.30 18.89 0.97
C SER A 126 -15.59 19.19 0.21
N SER A 127 -15.72 18.69 -1.02
CA SER A 127 -16.94 18.81 -1.83
C SER A 127 -18.16 18.11 -1.20
N LYS A 128 -17.93 17.21 -0.23
CA LYS A 128 -18.94 16.37 0.44
C LYS A 128 -19.08 16.66 1.94
N GLY A 129 -18.40 17.70 2.44
CA GLY A 129 -18.47 18.12 3.85
C GLY A 129 -17.61 17.30 4.81
N TYR A 130 -16.70 16.47 4.30
CA TYR A 130 -15.75 15.70 5.11
C TYR A 130 -14.47 16.50 5.39
N ARG A 131 -13.91 16.28 6.58
CA ARG A 131 -12.60 16.79 7.03
C ARG A 131 -11.60 15.64 7.04
N THR A 132 -10.35 15.93 6.70
CA THR A 132 -9.28 14.93 6.67
C THR A 132 -8.37 15.06 7.88
N MET A 133 -8.06 13.93 8.54
CA MET A 133 -6.98 13.84 9.52
C MET A 133 -5.88 12.95 8.96
N ILE A 134 -4.67 13.50 8.85
CA ILE A 134 -3.51 12.81 8.30
C ILE A 134 -2.67 12.26 9.46
N LEU A 135 -2.35 10.97 9.43
CA LEU A 135 -1.40 10.32 10.33
C LEU A 135 -0.27 9.70 9.50
N LEU A 136 0.97 9.86 9.96
CA LEU A 136 2.15 9.39 9.23
C LEU A 136 2.62 8.05 9.80
N SER A 137 2.79 7.05 8.94
CA SER A 137 3.36 5.75 9.32
C SER A 137 4.89 5.74 9.29
N GLU A 138 5.53 6.73 8.66
CA GLU A 138 7.00 6.79 8.50
C GLU A 138 7.59 5.57 7.78
N GLY A 139 6.77 4.84 7.02
CA GLY A 139 7.16 3.58 6.39
C GLY A 139 7.32 2.42 7.38
N ASP A 140 6.84 2.56 8.61
CA ASP A 140 6.88 1.54 9.66
C ASP A 140 5.51 0.87 9.85
N LEU A 141 5.51 -0.47 9.88
CA LEU A 141 4.29 -1.27 9.95
C LEU A 141 3.55 -1.12 11.29
N GLU A 142 4.25 -0.93 12.41
CA GLU A 142 3.62 -0.73 13.71
C GLU A 142 3.02 0.67 13.85
N HIS A 143 3.70 1.69 13.33
CA HIS A 143 3.15 3.04 13.24
C HIS A 143 1.89 3.09 12.36
N GLU A 144 1.87 2.37 11.23
CA GLU A 144 0.68 2.24 10.40
C GLU A 144 -0.48 1.58 11.16
N LYS A 145 -0.23 0.48 11.88
CA LYS A 145 -1.24 -0.18 12.73
C LYS A 145 -1.82 0.79 13.75
N GLU A 146 -0.96 1.54 14.43
CA GLU A 146 -1.38 2.49 15.46
C GLU A 146 -2.16 3.67 14.88
N ALA A 147 -1.77 4.16 13.71
CA ALA A 147 -2.49 5.19 12.98
C ALA A 147 -3.92 4.74 12.64
N ILE A 148 -4.09 3.53 12.08
CA ILE A 148 -5.40 2.97 11.76
C ILE A 148 -6.27 2.83 13.02
N LYS A 149 -5.70 2.31 14.11
CA LYS A 149 -6.41 2.17 15.40
C LYS A 149 -6.83 3.52 15.97
N THR A 150 -5.93 4.50 15.96
CA THR A 150 -6.20 5.86 16.43
C THR A 150 -7.35 6.50 15.65
N LEU A 151 -7.32 6.41 14.32
CA LEU A 151 -8.38 6.96 13.45
C LEU A 151 -9.75 6.31 13.73
N LYS A 152 -9.78 5.00 14.00
CA LYS A 152 -11.02 4.32 14.41
C LYS A 152 -11.51 4.80 15.78
N GLN A 153 -10.61 4.95 16.76
CA GLN A 153 -10.96 5.36 18.12
C GLN A 153 -11.55 6.78 18.16
N ILE A 154 -11.01 7.71 17.37
CA ILE A 154 -11.53 9.08 17.27
C ILE A 154 -12.79 9.21 16.40
N GLY A 155 -13.29 8.09 15.87
CA GLY A 155 -14.54 8.03 15.13
C GLY A 155 -14.45 8.49 13.68
N ALA A 156 -13.34 8.25 12.99
CA ALA A 156 -13.33 8.40 11.53
C ALA A 156 -14.42 7.52 10.89
N GLU A 157 -15.11 8.05 9.87
CA GLU A 157 -16.16 7.35 9.11
C GLU A 157 -15.57 6.43 8.02
N GLY A 158 -14.33 6.70 7.62
CA GLY A 158 -13.57 5.88 6.69
C GLY A 158 -12.10 6.28 6.69
N ILE A 159 -11.25 5.41 6.13
CA ILE A 159 -9.80 5.62 6.10
C ILE A 159 -9.26 5.40 4.68
N LEU A 160 -8.53 6.39 4.17
CA LEU A 160 -7.64 6.23 3.03
C LEU A 160 -6.28 5.76 3.54
N VAL A 161 -5.73 4.69 2.96
CA VAL A 161 -4.46 4.11 3.41
C VAL A 161 -3.49 4.05 2.24
N PHE A 162 -2.32 4.67 2.38
CA PHE A 162 -1.16 4.39 1.53
C PHE A 162 -0.30 3.35 2.27
N PRO A 163 -0.46 2.05 1.96
CA PRO A 163 0.03 0.99 2.82
C PRO A 163 1.56 0.85 2.82
N VAL A 164 2.10 0.52 3.98
CA VAL A 164 3.44 -0.03 4.13
C VAL A 164 3.44 -1.41 3.48
N ASP A 165 4.39 -1.62 2.59
CA ASP A 165 4.46 -2.80 1.74
C ASP A 165 5.79 -3.52 1.97
N GLU A 166 5.74 -4.41 2.95
CA GLU A 166 6.81 -5.28 3.42
C GLU A 166 6.42 -6.76 3.25
N GLU A 167 7.26 -7.68 3.72
CA GLU A 167 7.03 -9.14 3.65
C GLU A 167 5.71 -9.61 4.30
N HIS A 168 5.16 -8.81 5.23
CA HIS A 168 3.93 -9.13 5.93
C HIS A 168 2.88 -8.04 5.76
N TYR A 169 1.66 -8.42 5.37
CA TYR A 169 0.53 -7.50 5.32
C TYR A 169 0.16 -6.97 6.71
N ASN A 170 -0.28 -5.71 6.74
CA ASN A 170 -0.83 -5.13 7.94
C ASN A 170 -2.17 -5.80 8.31
N ASP A 171 -2.18 -6.51 9.44
CA ASP A 171 -3.36 -7.18 9.97
C ASP A 171 -4.52 -6.21 10.26
N GLU A 172 -4.25 -4.94 10.57
CA GLU A 172 -5.30 -3.93 10.76
C GLU A 172 -6.02 -3.59 9.46
N ILE A 173 -5.32 -3.52 8.31
CA ILE A 173 -5.98 -3.33 7.01
C ILE A 173 -6.89 -4.52 6.70
N LEU A 174 -6.44 -5.74 7.02
CA LEU A 174 -7.27 -6.94 6.90
C LEU A 174 -8.49 -6.88 7.84
N ASN A 175 -8.32 -6.39 9.07
CA ASN A 175 -9.42 -6.20 10.01
C ASN A 175 -10.43 -5.15 9.52
N LEU A 176 -10.00 -4.06 8.87
CA LEU A 176 -10.91 -3.10 8.22
C LEU A 176 -11.79 -3.81 7.20
N LYS A 177 -11.18 -4.61 6.32
CA LYS A 177 -11.90 -5.43 5.33
C LYS A 177 -12.89 -6.41 5.96
N PHE A 178 -12.47 -7.19 6.95
CA PHE A 178 -13.33 -8.22 7.55
C PHE A 178 -14.47 -7.66 8.40
N SER A 179 -14.26 -6.50 9.04
CA SER A 179 -15.33 -5.77 9.73
C SER A 179 -16.22 -4.98 8.76
N GLY A 180 -15.79 -4.83 7.51
CA GLY A 180 -16.48 -4.01 6.51
C GLY A 180 -16.47 -2.53 6.85
N TYR A 181 -15.45 -2.08 7.58
CA TYR A 181 -15.20 -0.67 7.81
C TYR A 181 -14.78 0.01 6.48
N PRO A 182 -15.32 1.18 6.12
CA PRO A 182 -14.99 1.85 4.86
C PRO A 182 -13.50 2.21 4.74
N PHE A 183 -12.82 1.68 3.73
CA PHE A 183 -11.44 2.08 3.42
C PHE A 183 -11.12 1.90 1.93
N VAL A 184 -10.10 2.64 1.46
CA VAL A 184 -9.55 2.56 0.11
C VAL A 184 -8.03 2.62 0.21
N LEU A 185 -7.33 1.78 -0.56
CA LEU A 185 -5.87 1.83 -0.67
C LEU A 185 -5.42 2.79 -1.77
N ILE A 186 -4.29 3.47 -1.56
CA ILE A 186 -3.74 4.49 -2.48
C ILE A 186 -2.29 4.15 -2.81
N ASP A 187 -1.92 4.28 -4.09
CA ASP A 187 -0.59 4.06 -4.68
C ASP A 187 -0.09 2.61 -4.59
N ARG A 188 -0.17 2.01 -3.40
CA ARG A 188 0.14 0.61 -3.12
C ARG A 188 -1.13 -0.16 -2.76
N PHE A 189 -1.10 -1.46 -3.00
CA PHE A 189 -2.17 -2.39 -2.70
C PHE A 189 -1.60 -3.68 -2.12
N LEU A 190 -2.48 -4.56 -1.61
CA LEU A 190 -2.09 -5.85 -1.03
C LEU A 190 -2.34 -6.98 -2.05
N PRO A 191 -1.30 -7.56 -2.69
CA PRO A 191 -1.47 -8.64 -3.65
C PRO A 191 -2.30 -9.82 -3.09
N GLY A 192 -3.23 -10.34 -3.87
CA GLY A 192 -4.11 -11.43 -3.44
C GLY A 192 -5.20 -11.03 -2.42
N VAL A 193 -5.32 -9.74 -2.07
CA VAL A 193 -6.40 -9.22 -1.21
C VAL A 193 -7.30 -8.30 -2.02
N GLU A 194 -8.51 -8.77 -2.33
CA GLU A 194 -9.52 -7.96 -3.03
C GLU A 194 -9.93 -6.73 -2.19
N THR A 195 -9.50 -5.54 -2.61
CA THR A 195 -9.75 -4.26 -1.94
C THR A 195 -10.00 -3.19 -2.97
N ASN A 196 -10.66 -2.10 -2.58
CA ASN A 196 -10.75 -0.92 -3.43
C ASN A 196 -9.38 -0.23 -3.39
N TYR A 197 -8.81 0.04 -4.56
CA TYR A 197 -7.56 0.79 -4.64
C TYR A 197 -7.46 1.65 -5.89
N ILE A 198 -6.74 2.76 -5.75
CA ILE A 198 -6.32 3.62 -6.86
C ILE A 198 -4.79 3.66 -6.87
N ALA A 199 -4.18 3.24 -7.97
CA ALA A 199 -2.73 3.25 -8.17
C ALA A 199 -2.41 3.66 -9.60
N ALA A 200 -1.13 3.95 -9.90
CA ALA A 200 -0.66 4.18 -11.27
C ALA A 200 -0.07 2.89 -11.86
N ASP A 201 -0.13 2.71 -13.18
CA ASP A 201 0.49 1.58 -13.87
C ASP A 201 2.02 1.72 -13.91
N GLY A 202 2.70 1.15 -12.91
CA GLY A 202 4.15 1.22 -12.80
C GLY A 202 4.89 0.52 -13.96
N ARG A 203 4.31 -0.54 -14.53
CA ARG A 203 4.91 -1.26 -15.67
C ARG A 203 4.93 -0.39 -16.92
N LEU A 204 3.79 0.23 -17.24
CA LEU A 204 3.70 1.15 -18.37
C LEU A 204 4.57 2.39 -18.16
N GLY A 205 4.56 2.97 -16.96
CA GLY A 205 5.40 4.12 -16.63
C GLY A 205 6.89 3.85 -16.90
N THR A 206 7.40 2.69 -16.48
CA THR A 206 8.80 2.36 -16.73
C THR A 206 9.08 2.03 -18.19
N ARG A 207 8.13 1.40 -18.91
CA ARG A 207 8.26 1.18 -20.36
C ARG A 207 8.47 2.51 -21.10
N LEU A 208 7.64 3.51 -20.81
CA LEU A 208 7.76 4.85 -21.40
C LEU A 208 9.14 5.48 -21.11
N ALA A 209 9.63 5.33 -19.89
CA ALA A 209 10.96 5.83 -19.50
C ALA A 209 12.09 5.15 -20.29
N VAL A 210 12.05 3.82 -20.42
CA VAL A 210 13.05 3.05 -21.19
C VAL A 210 12.99 3.42 -22.66
N GLU A 211 11.81 3.49 -23.26
CA GLU A 211 11.62 3.84 -24.66
C GLU A 211 12.21 5.21 -24.99
N HIS A 212 11.90 6.22 -24.18
CA HIS A 212 12.45 7.57 -24.32
C HIS A 212 13.98 7.60 -24.26
N LEU A 213 14.57 6.98 -23.24
CA LEU A 213 16.03 6.93 -23.11
C LEU A 213 16.68 6.15 -24.26
N TRP A 214 16.02 5.09 -24.73
CA TRP A 214 16.50 4.28 -25.85
C TRP A 214 16.51 5.07 -27.16
N GLU A 215 15.47 5.88 -27.40
CA GLU A 215 15.36 6.79 -28.55
C GLU A 215 16.42 7.89 -28.54
N LEU A 216 16.81 8.35 -27.34
CA LEU A 216 17.96 9.25 -27.14
C LEU A 216 19.33 8.55 -27.31
N GLY A 217 19.34 7.25 -27.61
CA GLY A 217 20.54 6.47 -27.90
C GLY A 217 21.17 5.79 -26.68
N HIS A 218 20.62 5.95 -25.48
CA HIS A 218 21.14 5.27 -24.30
C HIS A 218 20.93 3.75 -24.39
N ARG A 219 21.93 2.98 -23.96
CA ARG A 219 21.90 1.51 -23.92
C ARG A 219 22.24 0.97 -22.53
N GLU A 220 23.19 1.62 -21.86
CA GLU A 220 23.48 1.38 -20.45
C GLU A 220 22.54 2.25 -19.58
N ILE A 221 21.35 1.73 -19.31
CA ILE A 221 20.27 2.41 -18.55
C ILE A 221 20.15 1.73 -17.18
N ALA A 222 20.37 2.46 -16.09
CA ALA A 222 20.16 1.97 -14.74
C ALA A 222 18.73 2.26 -14.25
N ILE A 223 18.16 1.34 -13.48
CA ILE A 223 16.94 1.53 -12.69
C ILE A 223 17.32 1.53 -11.20
N CYS A 224 16.86 2.54 -10.45
CA CYS A 224 17.32 2.81 -9.09
C CYS A 224 16.15 2.95 -8.11
N SER A 225 16.24 2.27 -6.95
CA SER A 225 15.25 2.36 -5.87
C SER A 225 15.92 2.41 -4.49
N ASP A 226 15.55 3.40 -3.68
CA ASP A 226 15.90 3.52 -2.26
C ASP A 226 14.82 2.88 -1.33
N SER A 227 13.88 2.14 -1.92
CA SER A 227 12.81 1.41 -1.25
C SER A 227 13.03 -0.10 -1.32
N PRO A 228 12.46 -0.89 -0.38
CA PRO A 228 12.53 -2.35 -0.41
C PRO A 228 12.02 -2.94 -1.74
N LEU A 229 12.65 -4.01 -2.21
CA LEU A 229 12.26 -4.73 -3.44
C LEU A 229 10.89 -5.42 -3.32
N GLN A 230 10.43 -5.68 -2.10
CA GLN A 230 9.18 -6.37 -1.83
C GLN A 230 7.96 -5.50 -2.11
N THR A 231 8.14 -4.18 -2.22
CA THR A 231 7.06 -3.25 -2.55
C THR A 231 6.53 -3.49 -3.96
N VAL A 232 5.22 -3.64 -4.11
CA VAL A 232 4.50 -3.90 -5.36
C VAL A 232 4.83 -2.88 -6.44
N THR A 233 4.89 -1.59 -6.09
CA THR A 233 5.25 -0.54 -7.06
C THR A 233 6.70 -0.65 -7.51
N VAL A 234 7.62 -1.09 -6.65
CA VAL A 234 9.02 -1.34 -7.03
C VAL A 234 9.12 -2.55 -7.96
N GLN A 235 8.41 -3.63 -7.64
CA GLN A 235 8.38 -4.84 -8.48
C GLN A 235 7.82 -4.55 -9.86
N GLU A 236 6.63 -3.95 -9.93
CA GLU A 236 5.98 -3.61 -11.21
C GLU A 236 6.87 -2.75 -12.09
N ARG A 237 7.54 -1.75 -11.50
CA ARG A 237 8.44 -0.86 -12.25
C ARG A 237 9.69 -1.59 -12.75
N ILE A 238 10.29 -2.46 -11.94
CA ILE A 238 11.45 -3.27 -12.36
C ILE A 238 11.05 -4.27 -13.45
N GLU A 239 9.89 -4.89 -13.35
CA GLU A 239 9.34 -5.78 -14.38
C GLU A 239 9.09 -5.02 -15.68
N GLY A 240 8.48 -3.83 -15.63
CA GLY A 240 8.29 -2.98 -16.80
C GLY A 240 9.60 -2.57 -17.48
N TYR A 241 10.65 -2.29 -16.69
CA TYR A 241 12.00 -2.05 -17.20
C TYR A 241 12.57 -3.26 -17.95
N MET A 242 12.49 -4.45 -17.34
CA MET A 242 13.01 -5.68 -17.92
C MET A 242 12.27 -6.05 -19.21
N ASP A 243 10.94 -5.93 -19.22
CA ASP A 243 10.09 -6.19 -20.38
C ASP A 243 10.42 -5.22 -21.53
N ALA A 244 10.54 -3.92 -21.23
CA ALA A 244 10.87 -2.91 -22.24
C ALA A 244 12.26 -3.12 -22.87
N LEU A 245 13.28 -3.49 -22.08
CA LEU A 245 14.60 -3.84 -22.63
C LEU A 245 14.55 -5.09 -23.51
N LYS A 246 13.80 -6.10 -23.08
CA LYS A 246 13.61 -7.34 -23.86
C LYS A 246 12.93 -7.06 -25.20
N ASP A 247 11.93 -6.19 -25.22
CA ASP A 247 11.22 -5.77 -26.46
C ASP A 247 12.15 -5.03 -27.44
N LYS A 248 13.20 -4.37 -26.94
CA LYS A 248 14.26 -3.77 -27.78
C LYS A 248 15.38 -4.76 -28.15
N GLY A 249 15.29 -6.02 -27.74
CA GLY A 249 16.30 -7.04 -27.98
C GLY A 249 17.57 -6.86 -27.14
N ALA A 250 17.52 -6.10 -26.05
CA ALA A 250 18.65 -5.86 -25.16
C ALA A 250 18.80 -6.98 -24.11
N LEU A 251 20.04 -7.26 -23.72
CA LEU A 251 20.30 -8.13 -22.57
C LEU A 251 20.08 -7.35 -21.27
N ILE A 252 19.40 -7.97 -20.32
CA ILE A 252 19.25 -7.41 -18.97
C ILE A 252 20.57 -7.55 -18.24
N ASN A 253 21.19 -6.43 -17.87
CA ASN A 253 22.39 -6.40 -17.04
C ASN A 253 21.99 -6.21 -15.56
N PRO A 254 22.18 -7.19 -14.67
CA PRO A 254 21.83 -7.05 -13.25
C PRO A 254 22.57 -5.90 -12.55
N ALA A 255 23.75 -5.50 -13.04
CA ALA A 255 24.49 -4.34 -12.50
C ALA A 255 23.79 -2.99 -12.74
N HIS A 256 22.75 -2.95 -13.57
CA HIS A 256 21.91 -1.78 -13.79
C HIS A 256 20.65 -1.76 -12.91
N ILE A 257 20.40 -2.79 -12.13
CA ILE A 257 19.28 -2.84 -11.17
C ILE A 257 19.85 -2.52 -9.79
N ILE A 258 19.78 -1.24 -9.41
CA ILE A 258 20.37 -0.76 -8.16
C ILE A 258 19.27 -0.57 -7.12
N THR A 259 19.20 -1.49 -6.17
CA THR A 259 18.14 -1.54 -5.16
C THR A 259 18.69 -1.97 -3.80
N GLY A 260 17.84 -1.99 -2.77
CA GLY A 260 18.22 -2.53 -1.45
C GLY A 260 19.12 -1.61 -0.64
N PHE A 261 19.10 -0.30 -0.94
CA PHE A 261 19.74 0.73 -0.15
C PHE A 261 18.69 1.72 0.36
N ARG A 262 19.06 2.55 1.33
CA ARG A 262 18.26 3.70 1.81
C ARG A 262 19.14 4.94 1.74
N ILE A 263 18.56 6.09 1.41
CA ILE A 263 19.25 7.38 1.44
C ILE A 263 18.55 8.34 2.39
N HIS A 264 19.26 8.70 3.45
CA HIS A 264 18.84 9.70 4.42
C HIS A 264 19.43 11.07 4.09
N ALA A 265 18.75 12.15 4.48
CA ALA A 265 19.22 13.51 4.21
C ALA A 265 20.56 13.84 4.88
N SER A 266 20.90 13.15 5.97
CA SER A 266 22.15 13.28 6.71
C SER A 266 23.31 12.51 6.09
N ASP A 267 23.07 11.65 5.10
CA ASP A 267 24.11 10.80 4.54
C ASP A 267 25.10 11.62 3.73
N GLU A 268 26.40 11.33 3.88
CA GLU A 268 27.43 11.85 3.00
C GLU A 268 27.33 11.14 1.65
N PRO A 269 26.95 11.83 0.55
CA PRO A 269 26.73 11.19 -0.74
C PRO A 269 27.95 10.40 -1.22
N GLU A 270 29.16 10.89 -0.95
CA GLU A 270 30.44 10.29 -1.37
C GLU A 270 30.70 8.89 -0.77
N LYS A 271 30.05 8.58 0.35
CA LYS A 271 30.15 7.27 1.01
C LYS A 271 29.12 6.27 0.48
N HIS A 272 28.07 6.75 -0.20
CA HIS A 272 27.01 5.89 -0.70
C HIS A 272 27.46 5.09 -1.95
N PRO A 273 27.13 3.79 -2.07
CA PRO A 273 27.52 2.98 -3.23
C PRO A 273 27.09 3.57 -4.58
N LEU A 274 25.91 4.19 -4.63
CA LEU A 274 25.37 4.87 -5.80
C LEU A 274 26.28 5.99 -6.32
N TYR A 275 26.98 6.70 -5.43
CA TYR A 275 27.91 7.76 -5.83
C TYR A 275 29.09 7.21 -6.63
N ARG A 276 29.66 6.08 -6.18
CA ARG A 276 30.76 5.40 -6.90
C ARG A 276 30.28 4.81 -8.22
N TYR A 277 29.05 4.32 -8.25
CA TYR A 277 28.42 3.81 -9.46
C TYR A 277 28.19 4.91 -10.51
N ILE A 278 27.70 6.08 -10.09
CA ILE A 278 27.55 7.23 -10.98
C ILE A 278 28.91 7.66 -11.54
N ARG A 279 29.93 7.70 -10.68
CA ARG A 279 31.29 8.06 -11.07
C ARG A 279 31.94 7.08 -12.06
N SER A 280 31.60 5.80 -12.01
CA SER A 280 32.24 4.80 -12.88
C SER A 280 31.79 4.91 -14.34
N GLY A 281 30.70 5.62 -14.63
CA GLY A 281 30.15 5.75 -15.98
C GLY A 281 29.61 4.44 -16.54
N LEU A 282 29.33 3.45 -15.68
CA LEU A 282 28.76 2.17 -16.10
C LEU A 282 27.38 2.33 -16.74
N ALA A 283 26.61 3.32 -16.30
CA ALA A 283 25.35 3.71 -16.92
C ALA A 283 25.43 5.16 -17.42
N THR A 284 24.72 5.43 -18.51
CA THR A 284 24.61 6.77 -19.11
C THR A 284 23.24 7.40 -18.88
N ALA A 285 22.28 6.61 -18.40
CA ALA A 285 20.95 7.09 -18.02
C ALA A 285 20.43 6.36 -16.77
N TYR A 286 19.60 7.06 -16.00
CA TYR A 286 19.05 6.58 -14.73
C TYR A 286 17.53 6.78 -14.71
N ILE A 287 16.81 5.70 -14.42
CA ILE A 287 15.37 5.71 -14.10
C ILE A 287 15.27 5.61 -12.58
N THR A 288 14.76 6.64 -11.91
CA THR A 288 14.60 6.64 -10.45
C THR A 288 13.16 6.33 -10.06
N LEU A 289 12.95 5.41 -9.11
CA LEU A 289 11.61 4.97 -8.70
C LEU A 289 10.91 5.94 -7.73
N ASN A 290 11.40 7.15 -7.57
CA ASN A 290 10.69 8.27 -6.95
C ASN A 290 11.46 9.59 -7.21
N GLY A 291 10.75 10.70 -7.01
CA GLY A 291 11.26 12.05 -7.20
C GLY A 291 12.48 12.38 -6.35
N LYS A 292 12.43 12.03 -5.06
CA LYS A 292 13.48 12.31 -4.09
C LYS A 292 14.81 11.69 -4.52
N LEU A 293 14.80 10.44 -4.97
CA LEU A 293 15.98 9.74 -5.47
C LEU A 293 16.54 10.39 -6.74
N GLY A 294 15.67 10.88 -7.63
CA GLY A 294 16.07 11.67 -8.82
C GLY A 294 16.91 12.88 -8.45
N VAL A 295 16.47 13.66 -7.46
CA VAL A 295 17.22 14.82 -6.94
C VAL A 295 18.54 14.41 -6.29
N GLN A 296 18.54 13.30 -5.54
CA GLN A 296 19.77 12.79 -4.92
C GLN A 296 20.80 12.35 -5.95
N ILE A 297 20.39 11.65 -7.02
CA ILE A 297 21.28 11.28 -8.12
C ILE A 297 21.81 12.54 -8.82
N GLN A 298 20.97 13.55 -9.07
CA GLN A 298 21.42 14.82 -9.64
C GLN A 298 22.49 15.50 -8.75
N GLN A 299 22.32 15.50 -7.43
CA GLN A 299 23.30 16.03 -6.50
C GLN A 299 24.61 15.22 -6.51
N MET A 300 24.53 13.89 -6.54
CA MET A 300 25.70 13.01 -6.63
C MET A 300 26.45 13.20 -7.95
N ALA A 301 25.76 13.34 -9.07
CA ALA A 301 26.34 13.64 -10.38
C ALA A 301 27.11 14.97 -10.34
N LYS A 302 26.47 16.03 -9.84
CA LYS A 302 27.10 17.36 -9.70
C LYS A 302 28.37 17.31 -8.85
N ARG A 303 28.37 16.57 -7.75
CA ARG A 303 29.56 16.39 -6.88
C ARG A 303 30.68 15.58 -7.54
N ASN A 304 30.34 14.70 -8.47
CA ASN A 304 31.30 14.02 -9.34
C ASN A 304 31.79 14.89 -10.51
N GLY A 305 31.36 16.15 -10.61
CA GLY A 305 31.69 17.02 -11.73
C GLY A 305 30.98 16.66 -13.03
N LEU A 306 29.92 15.85 -12.95
CA LEU A 306 29.10 15.45 -14.09
C LEU A 306 27.92 16.41 -14.25
N SER A 307 27.58 16.69 -15.50
CA SER A 307 26.47 17.56 -15.91
C SER A 307 25.29 16.75 -16.45
N ILE A 308 24.09 17.27 -16.23
CA ILE A 308 22.83 16.66 -16.67
C ILE A 308 22.12 17.69 -17.57
N PRO A 309 21.72 17.33 -18.80
CA PRO A 309 21.74 15.99 -19.38
C PRO A 309 23.04 15.60 -20.09
N ASP A 310 24.05 16.49 -20.15
CA ASP A 310 25.16 16.32 -21.09
C ASP A 310 26.06 15.11 -20.83
N ASP A 311 26.29 14.71 -19.57
CA ASP A 311 27.11 13.53 -19.23
C ASP A 311 26.26 12.32 -18.85
N LEU A 312 25.06 12.53 -18.31
CA LEU A 312 24.08 11.48 -18.03
C LEU A 312 22.66 12.02 -18.04
N SER A 313 21.71 11.14 -18.36
CA SER A 313 20.27 11.41 -18.35
C SER A 313 19.58 10.88 -17.10
N ILE A 314 18.54 11.56 -16.62
CA ILE A 314 17.67 11.13 -15.52
C ILE A 314 16.21 11.23 -15.92
N VAL A 315 15.48 10.11 -15.82
CA VAL A 315 14.02 10.07 -15.80
C VAL A 315 13.58 9.71 -14.38
N SER A 316 12.74 10.54 -13.77
CA SER A 316 12.21 10.26 -12.44
C SER A 316 10.79 9.73 -12.49
N PHE A 317 10.41 8.82 -11.61
CA PHE A 317 9.01 8.72 -11.21
C PHE A 317 8.66 9.94 -10.37
N ASP A 318 7.53 10.58 -10.70
CA ASP A 318 7.06 11.84 -10.12
C ASP A 318 7.93 13.04 -10.45
N ASP A 319 7.32 14.23 -10.45
CA ASP A 319 8.04 15.49 -10.55
C ASP A 319 8.58 15.92 -9.18
N PRO A 320 9.90 15.93 -8.95
CA PRO A 320 10.47 16.39 -7.68
C PRO A 320 10.67 17.90 -7.59
N THR A 321 10.29 18.70 -8.58
CA THR A 321 10.70 20.10 -8.66
C THR A 321 9.65 21.10 -8.21
N SER A 322 8.39 20.88 -8.57
CA SER A 322 7.33 21.86 -8.35
C SER A 322 5.97 21.17 -8.27
N VAL A 323 4.98 21.86 -7.67
CA VAL A 323 3.55 21.53 -7.82
C VAL A 323 2.92 22.19 -9.06
N VAL A 324 3.54 23.27 -9.56
CA VAL A 324 3.17 23.97 -10.79
C VAL A 324 3.91 23.30 -11.95
N GLU A 325 3.16 22.71 -12.87
CA GLU A 325 3.68 21.85 -13.95
C GLU A 325 4.60 22.60 -14.93
N GLU A 326 4.30 23.87 -15.21
CA GLU A 326 5.11 24.72 -16.10
C GLU A 326 6.51 25.03 -15.55
N LEU A 327 6.71 24.85 -14.24
CA LEU A 327 7.99 25.03 -13.57
C LEU A 327 8.76 23.71 -13.43
N SER A 328 8.24 22.62 -13.99
CA SER A 328 8.89 21.31 -13.95
C SER A 328 10.22 21.32 -14.72
N VAL A 329 11.28 20.82 -14.10
CA VAL A 329 12.60 20.72 -14.75
C VAL A 329 12.97 19.28 -15.06
N PHE A 330 12.46 18.31 -14.32
CA PHE A 330 12.80 16.91 -14.53
C PHE A 330 11.99 16.32 -15.68
N THR A 331 12.66 15.52 -16.52
CA THR A 331 11.95 14.51 -17.31
C THR A 331 11.42 13.48 -16.32
N HIS A 332 10.12 13.23 -16.33
CA HIS A 332 9.50 12.39 -15.32
C HIS A 332 8.28 11.64 -15.83
N ILE A 333 7.92 10.57 -15.10
CA ILE A 333 6.67 9.85 -15.24
C ILE A 333 5.64 10.51 -14.33
N LYS A 334 4.63 11.13 -14.94
CA LYS A 334 3.47 11.71 -14.28
C LYS A 334 2.51 10.60 -13.88
N GLN A 335 2.30 10.42 -12.59
CA GLN A 335 1.42 9.38 -12.05
C GLN A 335 0.00 9.86 -11.78
N PHE A 336 -0.29 11.13 -12.10
CA PHE A 336 -1.57 11.79 -11.85
C PHE A 336 -1.95 11.76 -10.36
N GLU A 337 -1.03 12.18 -9.49
CA GLU A 337 -1.12 12.07 -8.03
C GLU A 337 -2.34 12.81 -7.48
N TYR A 338 -2.64 14.00 -8.01
CA TYR A 338 -3.85 14.75 -7.67
C TYR A 338 -5.12 13.96 -7.99
N GLU A 339 -5.18 13.36 -9.18
CA GLU A 339 -6.34 12.58 -9.61
C GLU A 339 -6.46 11.28 -8.82
N MET A 340 -5.34 10.64 -8.49
CA MET A 340 -5.27 9.48 -7.63
C MET A 340 -5.93 9.77 -6.27
N GLY A 341 -5.55 10.89 -5.65
CA GLY A 341 -6.12 11.32 -4.37
C GLY A 341 -7.61 11.68 -4.48
N LEU A 342 -7.99 12.39 -5.54
CA LEU A 342 -9.38 12.77 -5.81
C LEU A 342 -10.28 11.54 -5.95
N ARG A 343 -9.92 10.61 -6.85
CA ARG A 343 -10.69 9.38 -7.09
C ARG A 343 -10.74 8.47 -5.86
N ALA A 344 -9.66 8.41 -5.08
CA ALA A 344 -9.64 7.61 -3.85
C ALA A 344 -10.62 8.18 -2.81
N ALA A 345 -10.64 9.51 -2.65
CA ALA A 345 -11.59 10.18 -1.78
C ALA A 345 -13.05 9.99 -2.24
N GLU A 346 -13.32 10.15 -3.53
CA GLU A 346 -14.66 9.93 -4.11
C GLU A 346 -15.13 8.49 -3.89
N THR A 347 -14.26 7.51 -4.21
CA THR A 347 -14.54 6.08 -3.99
C THR A 347 -14.85 5.80 -2.52
N LEU A 348 -14.10 6.39 -1.59
CA LEU A 348 -14.36 6.19 -0.15
C LEU A 348 -15.71 6.79 0.27
N VAL A 349 -16.06 7.97 -0.24
CA VAL A 349 -17.36 8.59 0.05
C VAL A 349 -18.51 7.76 -0.50
N ASP A 350 -18.35 7.19 -1.70
CA ASP A 350 -19.35 6.31 -2.29
C ASP A 350 -19.54 5.04 -1.43
N ILE A 351 -18.45 4.43 -0.94
CA ILE A 351 -18.51 3.29 -0.01
C ILE A 351 -19.22 3.65 1.30
N ILE A 352 -19.05 4.87 1.81
CA ILE A 352 -19.73 5.35 3.02
C ILE A 352 -21.22 5.63 2.76
N GLY A 353 -21.54 6.17 1.57
CA GLY A 353 -22.90 6.57 1.18
C GLY A 353 -23.79 5.40 0.77
N GLU A 354 -23.21 4.37 0.13
CA GLU A 354 -23.88 3.13 -0.22
C GLU A 354 -24.13 2.30 1.04
N LYS A 355 -25.37 2.35 1.56
CA LYS A 355 -25.81 1.43 2.62
C LYS A 355 -25.74 -0.01 2.12
N ALA A 356 -24.63 -0.68 2.41
CA ALA A 356 -24.53 -2.11 2.62
C ALA A 356 -25.17 -3.04 1.55
N ASP A 357 -25.31 -2.63 0.29
CA ASP A 357 -25.52 -3.57 -0.81
C ASP A 357 -24.14 -3.96 -1.36
N ARG A 358 -23.41 -4.72 -0.55
CA ARG A 358 -22.05 -5.23 -0.84
C ARG A 358 -22.05 -6.34 -1.93
N SER A 359 -23.02 -6.28 -2.85
CA SER A 359 -23.08 -7.12 -4.04
C SER A 359 -22.21 -6.58 -5.18
N GLY A 360 -21.82 -5.29 -5.11
CA GLY A 360 -20.77 -4.72 -5.94
C GLY A 360 -19.38 -5.26 -5.56
N GLY A 361 -18.61 -5.69 -6.55
CA GLY A 361 -17.22 -6.12 -6.36
C GLY A 361 -16.29 -4.98 -5.94
N TYR A 362 -15.03 -5.30 -5.65
CA TYR A 362 -14.02 -4.28 -5.37
C TYR A 362 -13.57 -3.58 -6.65
N THR A 363 -13.42 -2.26 -6.59
CA THR A 363 -12.96 -1.43 -7.69
C THR A 363 -11.45 -1.28 -7.67
N LYS A 364 -10.81 -1.69 -8.75
CA LYS A 364 -9.35 -1.59 -8.96
C LYS A 364 -9.10 -0.58 -10.07
N THR A 365 -8.61 0.60 -9.71
CA THR A 365 -8.32 1.65 -10.70
C THR A 365 -6.82 1.78 -10.89
N LEU A 366 -6.36 1.53 -12.11
CA LEU A 366 -5.01 1.84 -12.54
C LEU A 366 -5.03 3.07 -13.44
N LEU A 367 -4.38 4.14 -13.00
CA LEU A 367 -4.17 5.35 -13.78
C LEU A 367 -3.07 5.10 -14.80
N VAL A 368 -3.31 5.54 -16.04
CA VAL A 368 -2.35 5.44 -17.13
C VAL A 368 -1.35 6.58 -16.96
N PRO A 369 -0.06 6.30 -16.68
CA PRO A 369 0.92 7.35 -16.51
C PRO A 369 1.33 7.96 -17.86
N GLU A 370 1.92 9.15 -17.80
CA GLU A 370 2.48 9.85 -18.96
C GLU A 370 3.95 10.20 -18.74
N LEU A 371 4.75 10.18 -19.81
CA LEU A 371 6.10 10.72 -19.77
C LEU A 371 6.05 12.22 -20.10
N VAL A 372 6.53 13.05 -19.18
CA VAL A 372 6.70 14.49 -19.37
C VAL A 372 8.18 14.76 -19.61
N VAL A 373 8.51 15.27 -20.79
CA VAL A 373 9.89 15.61 -21.17
C VAL A 373 10.30 16.95 -20.55
N GLY A 374 11.33 16.90 -19.71
CA GLY A 374 11.92 18.07 -19.06
C GLY A 374 13.32 18.36 -19.59
N ARG A 375 14.22 18.82 -18.72
CA ARG A 375 15.60 19.20 -19.05
C ARG A 375 16.65 18.18 -18.58
N THR A 376 16.23 17.11 -17.91
CA THR A 376 17.16 16.11 -17.34
C THR A 376 17.48 14.94 -18.25
N THR A 377 17.00 14.94 -19.50
CA THR A 377 17.35 13.92 -20.50
C THR A 377 17.87 14.57 -21.78
N GLY A 378 18.77 13.90 -22.48
CA GLY A 378 19.35 14.35 -23.74
C GLY A 378 20.03 13.20 -24.48
N PRO A 379 20.45 13.40 -25.74
CA PRO A 379 21.10 12.36 -26.52
C PRO A 379 22.38 11.86 -25.86
N VAL A 380 22.65 10.56 -25.93
CA VAL A 380 23.91 9.99 -25.42
C VAL A 380 25.11 10.59 -26.16
N LYS A 381 26.16 10.98 -25.44
CA LYS A 381 27.42 11.38 -26.07
C LYS A 381 28.06 10.17 -26.76
N PRO A 382 28.54 10.30 -28.01
CA PRO A 382 29.40 9.29 -28.62
C PRO A 382 30.66 9.13 -27.76
N HIS A 383 31.01 7.89 -27.44
CA HIS A 383 32.27 7.55 -26.78
C HIS A 383 33.46 7.64 -27.74
#